data_AF-A0A369RYP5-F1
#
_entry.id   AF-A0A369RYP5-F1
#
_cell.length_a   1.000
_cell.length_b   1.000
_cell.length_c   1.000
_cell.angle_alpha   90.00
_cell.angle_beta   90.00
_cell.angle_gamma   90.00
#
_symmetry.space_group_name_H-M   'P 1'
#
loop_
_entity.id
_entity.type
_entity.pdbx_description
1 polymer ?
#
loop_
_entity_poly.entity_id
_entity_poly.type
_entity_poly.pdbx_seq_one_letter_code
_entity_poly.pdbx_strand_id
1 'polypeptide(L)'
;MWIYFSNNQFLDIFDLGYKYQRDVLFLEDDIELSKDALKAIWFMLKVKNSNPNTIAVGLGGWSGEHLVNPHPDTFVIRIMLYFPGMAYSFNASIWQAIYHSKFLASKTNDWSEAIAWMWPGRHNVVVPTLGRMWHIGERGLGKSGDGRKRRILQAKPGWLVSPRLMNLKTATVNSGVRDVFGMYCDRKVWQKHLTIPCLCPDTKKRYPNQKHFSVVCVDNPIVYDKCISRDP
;
A
#
# COMPACT_ATOMS: atom_id res chain seq x y z
N MET A 1 2.74 10.51 10.06
CA MET A 1 3.60 10.21 8.88
C MET A 1 5.05 10.32 9.29
N TRP A 2 5.78 9.21 9.25
CA TRP A 2 7.22 9.14 9.46
C TRP A 2 7.90 8.74 8.15
N ILE A 3 9.00 9.41 7.80
CA ILE A 3 9.74 9.16 6.56
C ILE A 3 11.02 8.41 6.90
N TYR A 4 11.23 7.23 6.31
CA TYR A 4 12.41 6.41 6.58
C TYR A 4 13.37 6.40 5.38
N PHE A 5 14.59 6.91 5.58
CA PHE A 5 15.63 6.96 4.56
C PHE A 5 16.60 5.79 4.68
N SER A 6 16.90 5.11 3.57
CA SER A 6 17.94 4.08 3.55
C SER A 6 19.33 4.66 3.23
N ASN A 7 20.20 4.59 4.24
CA ASN A 7 21.63 4.91 4.26
C ASN A 7 22.09 6.36 4.02
N ASN A 8 22.53 6.95 5.15
CA ASN A 8 23.61 7.92 5.35
C ASN A 8 23.59 9.27 4.65
N GLN A 9 23.58 10.28 5.53
CA GLN A 9 23.79 11.71 5.30
C GLN A 9 22.66 12.39 4.53
N PHE A 10 21.96 13.27 5.25
CA PHE A 10 21.70 14.65 4.85
C PHE A 10 21.95 14.87 3.33
N LEU A 11 20.97 15.07 2.46
CA LEU A 11 19.73 15.81 2.67
C LEU A 11 18.54 15.32 1.72
N ASP A 12 17.43 16.06 1.57
CA ASP A 12 15.98 15.65 1.51
C ASP A 12 14.94 16.83 1.21
N ILE A 13 13.61 16.64 1.41
CA ILE A 13 12.42 17.51 1.16
C ILE A 13 12.22 18.67 2.17
N PHE A 14 12.83 18.63 3.36
CA PHE A 14 12.74 19.69 4.39
C PHE A 14 13.86 20.76 4.28
N ASP A 15 14.00 21.43 3.13
CA ASP A 15 15.06 22.43 2.82
C ASP A 15 16.49 21.90 2.87
N LEU A 16 16.69 20.83 2.13
CA LEU A 16 17.71 19.89 2.49
C LEU A 16 18.54 19.58 1.20
N GLY A 17 19.38 20.55 0.81
CA GLY A 17 20.77 20.50 0.28
C GLY A 17 21.25 19.63 -0.91
N TYR A 18 20.66 18.47 -1.23
CA TYR A 18 21.13 17.60 -2.34
C TYR A 18 19.96 17.00 -3.13
N LYS A 19 20.16 16.73 -4.43
CA LYS A 19 19.19 15.99 -5.24
C LYS A 19 19.16 14.51 -4.80
N TYR A 20 18.31 14.18 -3.84
CA TYR A 20 17.92 12.79 -3.59
C TYR A 20 17.33 12.20 -4.88
N GLN A 21 17.90 11.12 -5.40
CA GLN A 21 17.44 10.47 -6.64
C GLN A 21 16.76 9.11 -6.40
N ARG A 22 16.87 8.59 -5.18
CA ARG A 22 16.40 7.26 -4.80
C ARG A 22 14.92 7.27 -4.40
N ASP A 23 14.48 6.14 -3.91
CA ASP A 23 13.13 5.86 -3.45
C ASP A 23 12.98 6.21 -1.95
N VAL A 24 11.96 7.01 -1.62
CA VAL A 24 11.60 7.39 -0.23
C VAL A 24 10.36 6.61 0.19
N LEU A 25 10.40 5.95 1.36
CA LEU A 25 9.31 5.15 1.91
C LEU A 25 8.48 5.93 2.94
N PHE A 26 7.17 5.97 2.73
CA PHE A 26 6.22 6.74 3.55
C PHE A 26 5.44 5.84 4.49
N LEU A 27 5.68 5.98 5.79
CA LEU A 27 5.06 5.17 6.84
C LEU A 27 4.07 6.00 7.67
N GLU A 28 2.98 5.36 8.08
CA GLU A 28 2.05 5.90 9.09
C GLU A 28 2.53 5.47 10.49
N ASP A 29 1.93 6.01 11.55
CA ASP A 29 2.38 5.77 12.94
C ASP A 29 1.56 4.69 13.67
N ASP A 30 0.54 4.14 13.01
CA ASP A 30 -0.32 3.02 13.44
C ASP A 30 -0.13 1.79 12.55
N ILE A 31 1.13 1.49 12.23
CA ILE A 31 1.54 0.30 11.48
C ILE A 31 2.56 -0.55 12.25
N GLU A 32 2.55 -1.85 12.00
CA GLU A 32 3.64 -2.77 12.32
C GLU A 32 4.24 -3.31 11.00
N LEU A 33 5.57 -3.50 10.95
CA LEU A 33 6.26 -4.10 9.80
C LEU A 33 6.63 -5.55 10.11
N SER A 34 6.52 -6.44 9.12
CA SER A 34 7.03 -7.79 9.28
C SER A 34 8.56 -7.80 9.38
N LYS A 35 9.13 -8.84 10.00
CA LYS A 35 10.59 -9.01 10.21
C LYS A 35 11.43 -9.04 8.92
N ASP A 36 10.79 -9.18 7.75
CA ASP A 36 11.40 -9.22 6.43
C ASP A 36 10.94 -8.08 5.50
N ALA A 37 10.21 -7.08 6.01
CA ALA A 37 9.67 -5.97 5.20
C ALA A 37 10.75 -5.25 4.38
N LEU A 38 11.91 -4.92 4.96
CA LEU A 38 13.02 -4.27 4.23
C LEU A 38 13.59 -5.14 3.10
N LYS A 39 13.63 -6.47 3.29
CA LYS A 39 14.05 -7.44 2.26
C LYS A 39 13.03 -7.48 1.11
N ALA A 40 11.73 -7.44 1.44
CA ALA A 40 10.66 -7.34 0.46
C ALA A 40 10.72 -6.03 -0.33
N ILE A 41 10.89 -4.88 0.34
CA ILE A 41 11.08 -3.57 -0.31
C ILE A 41 12.24 -3.62 -1.31
N TRP A 42 13.41 -4.10 -0.89
CA TRP A 42 14.59 -4.18 -1.77
C TRP A 42 14.34 -4.98 -3.05
N PHE A 43 13.64 -6.11 -2.94
CA PHE A 43 13.25 -6.91 -4.11
C PHE A 43 12.24 -6.16 -4.98
N MET A 44 11.19 -5.60 -4.38
CA MET A 44 10.16 -4.85 -5.12
C MET A 44 10.71 -3.60 -5.82
N LEU A 45 11.71 -2.92 -5.23
CA LEU A 45 12.39 -1.78 -5.85
C LEU A 45 13.18 -2.21 -7.10
N LYS A 46 13.83 -3.37 -7.09
CA LYS A 46 14.45 -3.93 -8.31
C LYS A 46 13.40 -4.18 -9.39
N VAL A 47 12.28 -4.81 -9.03
CA VAL A 47 11.18 -5.09 -9.96
C VAL A 47 10.60 -3.79 -10.54
N LYS A 48 10.30 -2.80 -9.69
CA LYS A 48 9.84 -1.47 -10.07
C LYS A 48 10.79 -0.83 -11.08
N ASN A 49 12.08 -0.77 -10.78
CA ASN A 49 13.08 -0.11 -11.62
C ASN A 49 13.33 -0.83 -12.96
N SER A 50 12.94 -2.11 -13.09
CA SER A 50 12.92 -2.84 -14.36
C SER A 50 11.59 -2.77 -15.13
N ASN A 51 10.57 -2.07 -14.61
CA ASN A 51 9.23 -1.99 -15.22
C ASN A 51 8.80 -0.53 -15.44
N PRO A 52 8.88 0.02 -16.67
CA PRO A 52 8.76 1.46 -16.92
C PRO A 52 7.38 2.07 -16.59
N ASN A 53 6.33 1.26 -16.47
CA ASN A 53 5.00 1.73 -16.04
C ASN A 53 4.71 1.49 -14.54
N THR A 54 5.68 1.04 -13.76
CA THR A 54 5.54 0.85 -12.31
C THR A 54 6.17 2.03 -11.58
N ILE A 55 5.36 2.81 -10.86
CA ILE A 55 5.84 4.05 -10.22
C ILE A 55 6.10 3.91 -8.73
N ALA A 56 5.53 2.88 -8.09
CA ALA A 56 5.64 2.66 -6.66
C ALA A 56 5.81 1.18 -6.27
N VAL A 57 6.25 0.96 -5.02
CA VAL A 57 6.04 -0.30 -4.30
C VAL A 57 5.09 -0.04 -3.12
N GLY A 58 4.42 -1.07 -2.60
CA GLY A 58 3.64 -0.99 -1.35
C GLY A 58 3.72 -2.30 -0.55
N LEU A 59 3.65 -2.23 0.78
CA LEU A 59 3.83 -3.43 1.63
C LEU A 59 2.54 -4.12 2.08
N GLY A 60 1.40 -3.43 2.01
CA GLY A 60 0.09 -3.94 2.44
C GLY A 60 -0.97 -2.85 2.35
N GLY A 61 -2.20 -3.14 2.80
CA GLY A 61 -3.28 -2.17 3.03
C GLY A 61 -4.63 -2.53 2.41
N TRP A 62 -5.60 -1.62 2.55
CA TRP A 62 -7.08 -1.78 2.53
C TRP A 62 -7.72 -2.51 1.33
N SER A 63 -6.97 -2.96 0.34
CA SER A 63 -7.38 -4.00 -0.64
C SER A 63 -7.24 -5.43 -0.10
N GLY A 64 -7.18 -5.58 1.23
CA GLY A 64 -6.74 -6.77 1.94
C GLY A 64 -5.22 -6.74 2.19
N GLU A 65 -4.85 -7.04 3.43
CA GLU A 65 -3.48 -7.40 3.87
C GLU A 65 -2.78 -8.36 2.91
N HIS A 66 -3.59 -9.26 2.35
CA HIS A 66 -3.22 -10.40 1.56
C HIS A 66 -4.02 -10.33 0.27
N LEU A 67 -3.34 -10.52 -0.85
CA LEU A 67 -3.99 -10.69 -2.13
C LEU A 67 -4.46 -12.14 -2.28
N VAL A 68 -5.13 -12.43 -3.39
CA VAL A 68 -5.46 -13.82 -3.73
C VAL A 68 -4.20 -14.70 -3.81
N ASN A 69 -4.27 -15.88 -3.20
CA ASN A 69 -3.16 -16.85 -3.07
C ASN A 69 -1.91 -16.25 -2.40
N PRO A 70 -1.98 -15.88 -1.10
CA PRO A 70 -0.88 -15.25 -0.40
C PRO A 70 0.30 -16.21 -0.22
N HIS A 71 1.51 -15.77 -0.58
CA HIS A 71 2.73 -16.53 -0.36
C HIS A 71 3.92 -15.58 -0.08
N PRO A 72 4.78 -15.87 0.92
CA PRO A 72 5.80 -14.92 1.37
C PRO A 72 6.91 -14.63 0.34
N ASP A 73 7.11 -15.46 -0.68
CA ASP A 73 8.10 -15.19 -1.74
C ASP A 73 7.48 -14.61 -3.02
N THR A 74 6.16 -14.35 -3.05
CA THR A 74 5.44 -14.07 -4.29
C THR A 74 4.89 -12.65 -4.32
N PHE A 75 5.15 -11.96 -5.42
CA PHE A 75 4.84 -10.56 -5.67
C PHE A 75 4.00 -10.41 -6.95
N VAL A 76 3.32 -9.29 -7.10
CA VAL A 76 2.53 -8.96 -8.30
C VAL A 76 2.72 -7.51 -8.71
N ILE A 77 2.57 -7.26 -10.00
CA ILE A 77 2.35 -5.91 -10.54
C ILE A 77 0.84 -5.73 -10.67
N ARG A 78 0.25 -4.77 -9.96
CA ARG A 78 -1.18 -4.46 -10.07
C ARG A 78 -1.42 -3.05 -10.59
N ILE A 79 -2.57 -2.82 -11.20
CA ILE A 79 -2.99 -1.48 -11.60
C ILE A 79 -3.14 -0.55 -10.38
N MET A 80 -2.68 0.69 -10.52
CA MET A 80 -2.87 1.73 -9.54
C MET A 80 -4.20 2.44 -9.82
N LEU A 81 -5.10 2.41 -8.85
CA LEU A 81 -6.47 2.93 -8.97
C LEU A 81 -6.78 3.91 -7.84
N TYR A 82 -6.65 3.41 -6.62
CA TYR A 82 -6.61 4.17 -5.37
C TYR A 82 -5.22 3.93 -4.73
N PHE A 83 -4.88 4.69 -3.69
CA PHE A 83 -3.78 4.34 -2.78
C PHE A 83 -4.27 3.87 -1.39
N PRO A 84 -5.14 2.84 -1.24
CA PRO A 84 -5.51 2.33 0.10
C PRO A 84 -4.39 1.46 0.70
N GLY A 85 -3.27 1.30 -0.03
CA GLY A 85 -2.08 0.68 0.52
C GLY A 85 -1.39 1.61 1.50
N MET A 86 -0.38 1.09 2.18
CA MET A 86 0.51 1.85 3.06
C MET A 86 1.96 1.43 2.78
N ALA A 87 2.94 2.19 3.26
CA ALA A 87 4.36 2.05 2.90
C ALA A 87 4.60 2.17 1.40
N TYR A 88 4.10 3.26 0.81
CA TYR A 88 4.42 3.58 -0.56
C TYR A 88 5.85 4.09 -0.68
N SER A 89 6.55 3.63 -1.73
CA SER A 89 7.86 4.15 -2.08
C SER A 89 7.84 4.82 -3.45
N PHE A 90 8.22 6.10 -3.48
CA PHE A 90 8.33 6.90 -4.69
C PHE A 90 9.75 7.44 -4.86
N ASN A 91 10.20 7.54 -6.11
CA ASN A 91 11.48 8.15 -6.41
C ASN A 91 11.33 9.65 -6.75
N ALA A 92 12.47 10.32 -6.91
CA ALA A 92 12.53 11.76 -7.15
C ALA A 92 11.74 12.26 -8.37
N SER A 93 11.71 11.48 -9.47
CA SER A 93 10.97 11.89 -10.68
C SER A 93 9.46 11.79 -10.49
N ILE A 94 8.97 10.81 -9.72
CA ILE A 94 7.56 10.75 -9.34
C ILE A 94 7.22 11.87 -8.35
N TRP A 95 8.10 12.22 -7.41
CA TRP A 95 7.91 13.38 -6.53
C TRP A 95 7.82 14.69 -7.29
N GLN A 96 8.71 14.92 -8.26
CA GLN A 96 8.64 16.07 -9.14
C GLN A 96 7.33 16.10 -9.95
N ALA A 97 6.86 14.94 -10.41
CA ALA A 97 5.58 14.83 -11.11
C ALA A 97 4.36 15.10 -10.19
N ILE A 98 4.40 14.71 -8.91
CA ILE A 98 3.39 15.08 -7.91
C ILE A 98 3.38 16.59 -7.67
N TYR A 99 4.56 17.18 -7.43
CA TYR A 99 4.71 18.61 -7.14
C TYR A 99 4.18 19.52 -8.27
N HIS A 100 4.45 19.18 -9.53
CA HIS A 100 3.96 19.94 -10.69
C HIS A 100 2.54 19.56 -11.17
N SER A 101 1.83 18.72 -10.42
CA SER A 101 0.46 18.28 -10.77
C SER A 101 -0.63 19.12 -10.09
N LYS A 102 -1.89 18.71 -10.28
CA LYS A 102 -3.03 19.24 -9.54
C LYS A 102 -3.17 18.70 -8.11
N PHE A 103 -2.23 17.88 -7.62
CA PHE A 103 -2.27 17.29 -6.27
C PHE A 103 -2.48 18.33 -5.17
N LEU A 104 -1.67 19.40 -5.16
CA LEU A 104 -1.76 20.49 -4.18
C LEU A 104 -3.06 21.33 -4.31
N ALA A 105 -3.77 21.20 -5.42
CA ALA A 105 -5.07 21.82 -5.68
C ALA A 105 -6.24 20.82 -5.58
N SER A 106 -6.00 19.61 -5.08
CA SER A 106 -7.03 18.59 -4.88
C SER A 106 -8.02 19.03 -3.80
N LYS A 107 -9.31 18.74 -4.03
CA LYS A 107 -10.37 18.94 -3.04
C LYS A 107 -10.61 17.70 -2.16
N THR A 108 -9.82 16.64 -2.37
CA THR A 108 -9.90 15.40 -1.60
C THR A 108 -9.15 15.57 -0.28
N ASN A 109 -9.82 15.31 0.84
CA ASN A 109 -9.24 15.42 2.19
C ASN A 109 -8.30 14.25 2.57
N ASP A 110 -8.04 13.36 1.62
CA ASP A 110 -7.15 12.20 1.75
C ASP A 110 -6.04 12.34 0.70
N TRP A 111 -4.79 12.42 1.16
CA TRP A 111 -3.63 12.59 0.30
C TRP A 111 -3.39 11.37 -0.60
N SER A 112 -3.68 10.17 -0.10
CA SER A 112 -3.46 8.92 -0.82
C SER A 112 -4.46 8.84 -1.98
N GLU A 113 -5.74 9.14 -1.72
CA GLU A 113 -6.77 9.20 -2.74
C GLU A 113 -6.46 10.31 -3.78
N ALA A 114 -5.97 11.47 -3.34
CA ALA A 114 -5.59 12.58 -4.22
C ALA A 114 -4.46 12.22 -5.21
N ILE A 115 -3.42 11.46 -4.81
CA ILE A 115 -2.38 11.00 -5.75
C ILE A 115 -2.97 9.99 -6.75
N ALA A 116 -3.91 9.14 -6.32
CA ALA A 116 -4.54 8.15 -7.20
C ALA A 116 -5.29 8.81 -8.37
N TRP A 117 -6.03 9.87 -8.07
CA TRP A 117 -6.77 10.65 -9.05
C TRP A 117 -5.91 11.39 -10.08
N MET A 118 -4.59 11.52 -9.86
CA MET A 118 -3.68 12.06 -10.87
C MET A 118 -3.47 11.12 -12.06
N TRP A 119 -3.46 9.80 -11.80
CA TRP A 119 -3.08 8.79 -12.79
C TRP A 119 -4.02 7.57 -12.85
N PRO A 120 -5.37 7.79 -12.87
CA PRO A 120 -6.36 6.72 -12.74
C PRO A 120 -6.17 5.63 -13.79
N GLY A 121 -5.74 4.44 -13.35
CA GLY A 121 -5.52 3.28 -14.19
C GLY A 121 -4.40 3.40 -15.23
N ARG A 122 -3.50 4.38 -15.09
CA ARG A 122 -2.37 4.60 -16.02
C ARG A 122 -1.12 3.85 -15.58
N HIS A 123 -0.79 3.91 -14.29
CA HIS A 123 0.42 3.34 -13.72
C HIS A 123 0.15 2.10 -12.88
N ASN A 124 1.22 1.39 -12.55
CA ASN A 124 1.20 0.18 -11.74
C ASN A 124 1.98 0.37 -10.42
N VAL A 125 1.70 -0.52 -9.47
CA VAL A 125 2.44 -0.67 -8.21
C VAL A 125 2.87 -2.14 -8.05
N VAL A 126 4.09 -2.37 -7.55
CA VAL A 126 4.53 -3.71 -7.11
C VAL A 126 4.15 -3.90 -5.65
N VAL A 127 3.51 -5.03 -5.35
CA VAL A 127 3.08 -5.39 -3.99
C VAL A 127 3.33 -6.88 -3.73
N PRO A 128 3.53 -7.31 -2.48
CA PRO A 128 3.60 -8.73 -2.14
C PRO A 128 2.18 -9.34 -2.16
N THR A 129 2.07 -10.65 -2.34
CA THR A 129 0.78 -11.37 -2.20
C THR A 129 0.44 -11.67 -0.75
N LEU A 130 1.44 -11.88 0.10
CA LEU A 130 1.32 -11.90 1.55
C LEU A 130 1.82 -10.56 2.11
N GLY A 131 1.01 -9.90 2.93
CA GLY A 131 1.31 -8.59 3.52
C GLY A 131 2.64 -8.54 4.27
N ARG A 132 3.25 -7.36 4.25
CA ARG A 132 4.51 -7.02 4.93
C ARG A 132 4.39 -5.81 5.85
N MET A 133 3.19 -5.26 5.94
CA MET A 133 2.77 -4.28 6.93
C MET A 133 1.34 -4.57 7.40
N TRP A 134 1.14 -4.44 8.70
CA TRP A 134 -0.10 -4.58 9.44
C TRP A 134 -0.56 -3.20 9.87
N HIS A 135 -1.81 -2.86 9.59
CA HIS A 135 -2.40 -1.62 10.08
C HIS A 135 -3.04 -1.90 11.44
N ILE A 136 -2.34 -1.52 12.52
CA ILE A 136 -2.88 -1.74 13.87
C ILE A 136 -4.12 -0.88 14.09
N GLY A 137 -4.27 0.28 13.42
CA GLY A 137 -5.48 1.11 13.50
C GLY A 137 -6.73 0.47 12.88
N GLU A 138 -7.67 -0.02 13.68
CA GLU A 138 -9.03 -0.36 13.19
C GLU A 138 -9.85 0.91 12.91
N ARG A 139 -9.66 1.94 13.73
CA ARG A 139 -10.24 3.28 13.53
C ARG A 139 -9.19 4.34 13.75
N GLY A 140 -8.80 5.00 12.66
CA GLY A 140 -7.91 6.16 12.70
C GLY A 140 -8.54 7.39 13.37
N LEU A 141 -7.79 8.49 13.38
CA LEU A 141 -8.02 9.75 14.12
C LEU A 141 -9.31 10.54 13.74
N GLY A 142 -10.23 9.94 12.99
CA GLY A 142 -11.42 10.59 12.43
C GLY A 142 -11.11 11.46 11.20
N LYS A 143 -12.16 12.00 10.56
CA LYS A 143 -12.05 12.88 9.38
C LYS A 143 -11.21 14.15 9.61
N SER A 144 -10.95 14.51 10.86
CA SER A 144 -10.22 15.71 11.27
C SER A 144 -8.76 15.44 11.67
N GLY A 145 -8.31 14.19 11.76
CA GLY A 145 -6.93 13.88 12.15
C GLY A 145 -6.55 14.26 13.59
N ASP A 146 -7.53 14.61 14.43
CA ASP A 146 -7.33 15.39 15.67
C ASP A 146 -7.12 14.55 16.94
N GLY A 147 -7.11 13.21 16.82
CA GLY A 147 -6.91 12.29 17.95
C GLY A 147 -8.07 12.18 18.93
N ARG A 148 -9.18 12.92 18.74
CA ARG A 148 -10.34 12.88 19.65
C ARG A 148 -11.09 11.56 19.63
N LYS A 149 -10.82 10.69 18.65
CA LYS A 149 -11.29 9.31 18.61
C LYS A 149 -10.18 8.38 19.08
N ARG A 150 -10.45 7.59 20.12
CA ARG A 150 -9.56 6.52 20.58
C ARG A 150 -9.14 5.62 19.41
N ARG A 151 -7.83 5.37 19.32
CA ARG A 151 -7.30 4.29 18.48
C ARG A 151 -7.90 2.98 18.95
N ILE A 152 -8.73 2.39 18.09
CA ILE A 152 -9.13 1.00 18.22
C ILE A 152 -8.04 0.18 17.53
N LEU A 153 -7.50 -0.82 18.21
CA LEU A 153 -6.37 -1.62 17.71
C LEU A 153 -6.79 -3.03 17.32
N GLN A 154 -6.37 -3.45 16.13
CA GLN A 154 -6.50 -4.84 15.69
C GLN A 154 -5.40 -5.70 16.32
N ALA A 155 -5.79 -6.77 17.02
CA ALA A 155 -4.89 -7.50 17.92
C ALA A 155 -3.76 -8.32 17.28
N LYS A 156 -3.87 -8.71 15.99
CA LYS A 156 -2.97 -9.72 15.39
C LYS A 156 -2.72 -9.52 13.88
N PRO A 157 -1.45 -9.36 13.43
CA PRO A 157 -1.12 -9.25 12.02
C PRO A 157 -1.48 -10.47 11.18
N GLY A 158 -1.94 -10.25 9.93
CA GLY A 158 -2.35 -11.30 9.02
C GLY A 158 -1.26 -12.34 8.72
N TRP A 159 0.02 -11.95 8.71
CA TRP A 159 1.13 -12.89 8.50
C TRP A 159 1.43 -13.82 9.67
N LEU A 160 0.78 -13.70 10.84
CA LEU A 160 0.98 -14.69 11.93
C LEU A 160 0.58 -16.11 11.50
N VAL A 161 -0.31 -16.24 10.50
CA VAL A 161 -0.67 -17.54 9.91
C VAL A 161 0.41 -18.12 8.97
N SER A 162 1.43 -17.33 8.63
CA SER A 162 2.57 -17.73 7.79
C SER A 162 3.88 -17.19 8.38
N PRO A 163 4.42 -17.82 9.44
CA PRO A 163 5.62 -17.33 10.14
C PRO A 163 6.91 -17.42 9.30
N ARG A 164 6.84 -17.97 8.08
CA ARG A 164 7.98 -18.10 7.18
C ARG A 164 8.32 -16.76 6.53
N LEU A 165 9.53 -16.27 6.81
CA LEU A 165 10.08 -15.09 6.15
C LEU A 165 10.38 -15.35 4.66
N MET A 166 10.42 -14.25 3.89
CA MET A 166 10.80 -14.23 2.48
C MET A 166 12.22 -14.78 2.27
N ASN A 167 12.35 -15.66 1.27
CA ASN A 167 13.60 -16.13 0.72
C ASN A 167 13.87 -15.47 -0.64
N LEU A 168 14.95 -14.71 -0.76
CA LEU A 168 15.34 -14.02 -2.00
C LEU A 168 15.62 -14.98 -3.17
N LYS A 169 16.02 -16.23 -2.90
CA LYS A 169 16.35 -17.22 -3.95
C LYS A 169 15.12 -17.79 -4.65
N THR A 170 13.98 -17.79 -3.97
CA THR A 170 12.68 -18.27 -4.46
C THR A 170 11.70 -17.13 -4.72
N ALA A 171 12.16 -15.87 -4.62
CA ALA A 171 11.35 -14.68 -4.80
C ALA A 171 10.97 -14.48 -6.27
N THR A 172 9.66 -14.42 -6.55
CA THR A 172 9.13 -14.31 -7.91
C THR A 172 8.06 -13.23 -8.01
N VAL A 173 8.00 -12.61 -9.19
CA VAL A 173 6.88 -11.76 -9.59
C VAL A 173 6.00 -12.60 -10.51
N ASN A 174 4.74 -12.78 -10.13
CA ASN A 174 3.78 -13.42 -11.01
C ASN A 174 3.64 -12.60 -12.30
N SER A 175 3.63 -13.27 -13.44
CA SER A 175 3.50 -12.62 -14.75
C SER A 175 2.14 -11.91 -14.91
N GLY A 176 2.16 -10.88 -15.77
CA GLY A 176 0.99 -10.08 -16.13
C GLY A 176 0.64 -8.98 -15.13
N VAL A 177 -0.05 -7.95 -15.62
CA VAL A 177 -0.64 -6.92 -14.75
C VAL A 177 -1.93 -7.46 -14.15
N ARG A 178 -2.11 -7.25 -12.86
CA ARG A 178 -3.22 -7.73 -12.07
C ARG A 178 -4.22 -6.64 -11.73
N ASP A 179 -5.44 -7.07 -11.44
CA ASP A 179 -6.47 -6.19 -10.90
C ASP A 179 -6.11 -5.72 -9.47
N VAL A 180 -6.92 -4.81 -8.90
CA VAL A 180 -6.57 -4.21 -7.60
C VAL A 180 -6.50 -5.19 -6.42
N PHE A 181 -7.05 -6.40 -6.56
CA PHE A 181 -7.02 -7.50 -5.56
C PHE A 181 -6.01 -8.61 -5.90
N GLY A 182 -5.18 -8.42 -6.93
CA GLY A 182 -4.18 -9.40 -7.34
C GLY A 182 -4.73 -10.54 -8.20
N MET A 183 -5.94 -10.43 -8.73
CA MET A 183 -6.48 -11.39 -9.70
C MET A 183 -5.87 -11.12 -11.09
N TYR A 184 -5.65 -12.18 -11.87
CA TYR A 184 -5.12 -12.07 -13.23
C TYR A 184 -6.19 -12.44 -14.27
N CYS A 185 -6.38 -11.59 -15.27
CA CYS A 185 -7.25 -11.81 -16.42
C CYS A 185 -6.89 -10.80 -17.54
N ASP A 186 -7.30 -11.05 -18.79
CA ASP A 186 -7.05 -10.13 -19.92
C ASP A 186 -7.65 -8.74 -19.65
N ARG A 187 -6.86 -7.68 -19.86
CA ARG A 187 -7.29 -6.29 -19.70
C ARG A 187 -8.53 -5.92 -20.52
N LYS A 188 -8.78 -6.62 -21.64
CA LYS A 188 -9.99 -6.46 -22.46
C LYS A 188 -11.28 -6.85 -21.74
N VAL A 189 -11.22 -7.79 -20.80
CA VAL A 189 -12.40 -8.23 -20.01
C VAL A 189 -12.52 -7.53 -18.66
N TRP A 190 -11.68 -6.52 -18.40
CA TRP A 190 -11.70 -5.79 -17.13
C TRP A 190 -12.97 -4.97 -17.00
N GLN A 191 -13.66 -5.18 -15.89
CA GLN A 191 -14.86 -4.44 -15.54
C GLN A 191 -14.49 -3.09 -14.93
N LYS A 192 -15.36 -2.10 -15.14
CA LYS A 192 -15.19 -0.77 -14.55
C LYS A 192 -15.52 -0.79 -13.06
N HIS A 193 -14.65 -0.18 -12.26
CA HIS A 193 -15.00 0.34 -10.93
C HIS A 193 -15.04 1.86 -11.03
N LEU A 194 -16.13 2.47 -10.57
CA LEU A 194 -16.53 3.83 -10.97
C LEU A 194 -16.44 3.96 -12.51
N THR A 195 -15.49 4.75 -13.02
CA THR A 195 -15.29 5.01 -14.45
C THR A 195 -14.14 4.22 -15.08
N ILE A 196 -13.32 3.52 -14.28
CA ILE A 196 -12.00 3.02 -14.69
C ILE A 196 -12.02 1.48 -14.81
N PRO A 197 -11.61 0.87 -15.95
CA PRO A 197 -11.44 -0.58 -16.05
C PRO A 197 -10.29 -1.07 -15.18
N CYS A 198 -10.58 -1.88 -14.16
CA CYS A 198 -9.59 -2.26 -13.12
C CYS A 198 -9.93 -3.49 -12.28
N LEU A 199 -11.02 -4.22 -12.61
CA LEU A 199 -11.47 -5.42 -11.88
C LEU A 199 -11.58 -6.62 -12.83
N CYS A 200 -11.06 -7.77 -12.41
CA CYS A 200 -11.35 -9.02 -13.11
C CYS A 200 -12.82 -9.45 -12.87
N PRO A 201 -13.50 -10.06 -13.87
CA PRO A 201 -14.84 -10.61 -13.68
C PRO A 201 -14.93 -11.59 -12.50
N ASP A 202 -13.91 -12.44 -12.32
CA ASP A 202 -13.83 -13.40 -11.21
C ASP A 202 -13.70 -12.73 -9.84
N THR A 203 -13.07 -11.56 -9.75
CA THR A 203 -13.01 -10.77 -8.52
C THR A 203 -14.40 -10.32 -8.10
N LYS A 204 -15.22 -9.83 -9.04
CA LYS A 204 -16.62 -9.46 -8.77
C LYS A 204 -17.48 -10.68 -8.39
N LYS A 205 -17.23 -11.83 -9.02
CA LYS A 205 -17.89 -13.10 -8.68
C LYS A 205 -17.54 -13.59 -7.27
N ARG A 206 -16.26 -13.47 -6.87
CA ARG A 206 -15.76 -13.89 -5.56
C ARG A 206 -16.17 -12.91 -4.44
N TYR A 207 -16.31 -11.63 -4.74
CA TYR A 207 -16.63 -10.57 -3.77
C TYR A 207 -17.84 -9.71 -4.21
N PRO A 208 -19.07 -10.28 -4.22
CA PRO A 208 -20.27 -9.55 -4.59
C PRO A 208 -20.62 -8.43 -3.59
N ASN A 209 -21.42 -7.46 -4.03
CA ASN A 209 -22.06 -6.41 -3.21
C ASN A 209 -21.12 -5.47 -2.45
N GLN A 210 -19.96 -5.12 -3.03
CA GLN A 210 -18.99 -4.18 -2.44
C GLN A 210 -18.42 -4.58 -1.06
N LYS A 211 -18.69 -5.80 -0.59
CA LYS A 211 -18.03 -6.44 0.57
C LYS A 211 -16.54 -6.74 0.32
N HIS A 212 -15.94 -6.17 -0.72
CA HIS A 212 -14.51 -6.26 -0.99
C HIS A 212 -13.63 -5.52 0.03
N PHE A 213 -14.19 -4.57 0.80
CA PHE A 213 -13.55 -4.03 2.01
C PHE A 213 -13.78 -4.90 3.27
N SER A 214 -14.62 -5.93 3.19
CA SER A 214 -14.91 -6.88 4.28
C SER A 214 -14.04 -8.13 4.21
N VAL A 215 -13.25 -8.29 3.13
CA VAL A 215 -12.28 -9.37 2.99
C VAL A 215 -11.06 -9.01 3.82
N VAL A 216 -10.70 -9.86 4.79
CA VAL A 216 -9.68 -9.60 5.82
C VAL A 216 -10.09 -8.57 6.88
N CYS A 217 -11.34 -8.60 7.33
CA CYS A 217 -11.59 -8.58 8.77
C CYS A 217 -11.73 -10.03 9.22
N VAL A 218 -10.63 -10.63 9.69
CA VAL A 218 -10.74 -11.71 10.68
C VAL A 218 -11.41 -11.08 11.91
N ASP A 219 -12.24 -11.81 12.65
CA ASP A 219 -12.76 -11.35 13.95
C ASP A 219 -11.61 -11.21 14.95
N ASN A 220 -10.86 -10.12 14.81
CA ASN A 220 -9.79 -9.74 15.70
C ASN A 220 -10.43 -9.14 16.96
N PRO A 221 -10.12 -9.65 18.16
CA PRO A 221 -10.66 -9.08 19.38
C PRO A 221 -10.22 -7.62 19.47
N ILE A 222 -11.20 -6.73 19.57
CA ILE A 222 -10.98 -5.29 19.66
C ILE A 222 -10.16 -4.97 20.92
N VAL A 223 -8.98 -4.37 20.76
CA VAL A 223 -8.16 -3.90 21.89
C VAL A 223 -8.10 -2.38 21.87
N TYR A 224 -8.29 -1.75 23.03
CA TYR A 224 -8.07 -0.31 23.18
C TYR A 224 -6.60 -0.03 23.44
N ASP A 225 -6.06 0.99 22.76
CA ASP A 225 -4.76 1.55 23.13
C ASP A 225 -4.78 2.01 24.60
N LYS A 226 -3.81 1.54 25.39
CA LYS A 226 -3.67 1.87 26.82
C LYS A 226 -2.83 3.11 27.07
N CYS A 227 -2.05 3.55 26.09
CA CYS A 227 -1.13 4.69 26.20
C CYS A 227 -1.82 6.03 25.97
N ILE A 228 -2.99 6.03 25.32
CA ILE A 228 -3.86 7.19 25.19
C ILE A 228 -4.86 7.17 26.35
N SER A 229 -4.54 7.92 27.41
CA SER A 229 -5.48 8.20 28.49
C SER A 229 -6.75 8.84 27.92
N ARG A 230 -7.87 8.74 28.66
CA ARG A 230 -8.95 9.71 28.42
C ARG A 230 -8.39 11.07 28.80
N ASP A 231 -8.14 11.94 27.82
CA ASP A 231 -8.33 13.36 28.11
C ASP A 231 -9.82 13.53 28.50
N PRO A 232 -10.10 14.29 29.57
CA PRO A 232 -11.40 14.33 30.23
C PRO A 232 -12.52 14.92 29.36
#